data_AF-A0A7C5QEW0-F1
#
_entry.id   AF-A0A7C5QEW0-F1
#
_cell.length_a   1.000
_cell.length_b   1.000
_cell.length_c   1.000
_cell.angle_alpha   90.00
_cell.angle_beta   90.00
_cell.angle_gamma   90.00
#
_symmetry.space_group_name_H-M   'P 1'
#
loop_
_entity.id
_entity.type
_entity.pdbx_description
1 polymer ?
#
loop_
_entity_poly.entity_id
_entity_poly.type
_entity_poly.pdbx_seq_one_letter_code
_entity_poly.pdbx_strand_id
1 'polypeptide(L)'
;MTAIKITEDILLRELFDLFPHSREILKAYGYARIVELGIEDVVIDKLSLKGFLRLMGYGEERSAVILREIQKSCNKKMEEK
;
A
#
# COMPACT_ATOMS: atom_id res chain seq x y z
N MET A 1 -16.82 11.02 -12.66
CA MET A 1 -15.50 10.83 -12.03
C MET A 1 -15.23 9.34 -11.96
N THR A 2 -14.11 8.88 -12.53
CA THR A 2 -13.70 7.47 -12.45
C THR A 2 -12.99 7.27 -11.12
N ALA A 3 -13.64 6.62 -10.17
CA ALA A 3 -12.98 6.16 -8.95
C ALA A 3 -11.85 5.21 -9.37
N ILE A 4 -10.61 5.48 -8.94
CA ILE A 4 -9.53 4.54 -9.18
C ILE A 4 -9.80 3.31 -8.34
N LYS A 5 -9.70 2.11 -8.92
CA LYS A 5 -9.86 0.86 -8.19
C LYS A 5 -8.48 0.26 -7.95
N ILE A 6 -8.03 0.28 -6.71
CA ILE A 6 -6.81 -0.39 -6.27
C ILE A 6 -7.17 -1.84 -5.89
N THR A 7 -6.41 -2.80 -6.39
CA THR A 7 -6.50 -4.21 -6.01
C THR A 7 -5.29 -4.58 -5.19
N GLU A 8 -5.40 -5.63 -4.36
CA GLU A 8 -4.26 -6.08 -3.54
C GLU A 8 -3.12 -6.70 -4.38
N ASP A 9 -3.38 -7.03 -5.64
CA ASP A 9 -2.39 -7.62 -6.54
C ASP A 9 -1.38 -6.58 -7.09
N ILE A 10 -1.62 -5.28 -6.88
CA ILE A 10 -0.70 -4.20 -7.28
C ILE A 10 0.66 -4.37 -6.61
N LEU A 11 1.74 -4.12 -7.36
CA LEU A 11 3.09 -4.04 -6.80
C LEU A 11 3.24 -2.82 -5.90
N LEU A 12 4.04 -2.94 -4.83
CA LEU A 12 4.29 -1.80 -3.94
C LEU A 12 4.96 -0.64 -4.67
N ARG A 13 5.91 -0.92 -5.59
CA ARG A 13 6.52 0.12 -6.45
C ARG A 13 5.46 0.90 -7.20
N GLU A 14 4.59 0.21 -7.94
CA GLU A 14 3.52 0.83 -8.72
C GLU A 14 2.54 1.61 -7.83
N LEU A 15 2.17 1.05 -6.68
CA LEU A 15 1.33 1.72 -5.70
C LEU A 15 1.95 3.04 -5.20
N PHE A 16 3.26 3.06 -4.94
CA PHE A 16 3.96 4.27 -4.48
C PHE A 16 4.19 5.29 -5.60
N ASP A 17 4.41 4.85 -6.83
CA ASP A 17 4.57 5.76 -7.97
C ASP A 17 3.23 6.45 -8.30
N LEU A 18 2.13 5.71 -8.27
CA LEU A 18 0.79 6.25 -8.50
C LEU A 18 0.27 7.06 -7.30
N PHE A 19 0.56 6.59 -6.08
CA PHE A 19 0.06 7.16 -4.83
C PHE A 19 1.16 7.24 -3.77
N PRO A 20 2.08 8.21 -3.84
CA PRO A 20 3.24 8.29 -2.93
C PRO A 20 2.87 8.29 -1.45
N HIS A 21 1.70 8.86 -1.10
CA HIS A 21 1.23 8.92 0.27
C HIS A 21 0.83 7.56 0.87
N SER A 22 0.53 6.56 0.03
CA SER A 22 0.25 5.19 0.50
C SER A 22 1.45 4.57 1.23
N ARG A 23 2.67 5.05 0.98
CA ARG A 23 3.88 4.68 1.73
C ARG A 23 3.74 4.99 3.22
N GLU A 24 3.24 6.19 3.56
CA GLU A 24 3.04 6.59 4.96
C GLU A 24 1.96 5.75 5.65
N ILE A 25 0.90 5.39 4.92
CA ILE A 25 -0.14 4.48 5.43
C ILE A 25 0.49 3.12 5.77
N LEU A 26 1.24 2.54 4.83
CA LEU A 26 1.85 1.22 5.02
C LEU A 26 2.92 1.21 6.12
N LYS A 27 3.55 2.34 6.46
CA LYS A 27 4.49 2.41 7.61
C LYS A 27 3.82 1.99 8.92
N ALA A 28 2.57 2.39 9.15
CA ALA A 28 1.79 1.98 10.32
C ALA A 28 1.47 0.46 10.33
N TYR A 29 1.60 -0.20 9.18
CA TYR A 29 1.31 -1.60 8.97
C TYR A 29 2.57 -2.46 8.78
N GLY A 30 3.73 -1.99 9.25
CA GLY A 30 4.98 -2.76 9.26
C GLY A 30 5.97 -2.42 8.15
N TYR A 31 5.60 -1.53 7.22
CA TYR A 31 6.52 -1.06 6.18
C TYR A 31 7.68 -0.23 6.77
N ALA A 32 7.50 0.40 7.94
CA ALA A 32 8.56 1.11 8.64
C ALA A 32 9.80 0.22 8.84
N ARG A 33 9.59 -1.05 9.19
CA ARG A 33 10.67 -2.03 9.40
C ARG A 33 11.42 -2.35 8.10
N ILE A 34 10.75 -2.35 6.95
CA ILE A 34 11.39 -2.57 5.63
C ILE A 34 12.36 -1.42 5.33
N VAL A 35 11.94 -0.18 5.61
CA VAL A 35 12.76 1.02 5.44
C VAL A 35 13.95 1.02 6.40
N GLU A 36 13.71 0.70 7.68
CA GLU A 36 14.77 0.62 8.70
C GLU A 36 15.85 -0.43 8.37
N LEU A 37 15.45 -1.55 7.77
CA LEU A 37 16.37 -2.59 7.34
C LEU A 37 17.13 -2.24 6.04
N GLY A 38 16.80 -1.12 5.38
CA GLY A 38 17.46 -0.69 4.15
C GLY A 38 17.21 -1.62 2.95
N ILE A 39 16.12 -2.39 2.97
CA ILE A 39 15.79 -3.38 1.92
C ILE A 39 14.65 -2.91 1.00
N GLU A 40 14.19 -1.68 1.16
CA GLU A 40 13.06 -1.10 0.43
C GLU A 40 13.20 -1.31 -1.09
N ASP A 41 14.30 -0.89 -1.68
CA ASP A 41 14.53 -0.92 -3.13
C ASP A 41 14.47 -2.33 -3.73
N VAL A 42 14.78 -3.37 -2.94
CA VAL A 42 14.73 -4.75 -3.39
C VAL A 42 13.32 -5.34 -3.23
N VAL A 43 12.60 -4.91 -2.18
CA VAL A 43 11.31 -5.48 -1.80
C VAL A 43 10.18 -4.88 -2.65
N ILE A 44 10.17 -3.57 -2.87
CA ILE A 44 9.02 -2.90 -3.50
C ILE A 44 8.79 -3.31 -4.96
N ASP A 45 9.85 -3.70 -5.65
CA ASP A 45 9.80 -4.15 -7.05
C ASP A 45 9.28 -5.60 -7.19
N LYS A 46 9.22 -6.36 -6.09
CA LYS A 46 8.86 -7.80 -6.09
C LYS A 46 7.63 -8.12 -5.24
N LEU A 47 7.26 -7.23 -4.34
CA LEU A 47 6.22 -7.47 -3.36
C LEU A 47 4.93 -6.77 -3.77
N SER A 48 3.84 -7.53 -3.92
CA SER A 48 2.50 -6.96 -4.03
C SER A 48 1.98 -6.49 -2.69
N LEU A 49 0.96 -5.62 -2.69
CA LEU A 49 0.26 -5.23 -1.47
C LEU A 49 -0.27 -6.46 -0.71
N LYS A 50 -0.86 -7.43 -1.41
CA LYS A 50 -1.31 -8.70 -0.85
C LYS A 50 -0.17 -9.49 -0.20
N GLY A 51 0.97 -9.59 -0.90
CA GLY A 51 2.15 -10.26 -0.39
C GLY A 51 2.68 -9.60 0.88
N PHE A 52 2.74 -8.27 0.88
CA PHE A 52 3.14 -7.48 2.04
C PHE A 52 2.23 -7.73 3.25
N LEU A 53 0.91 -7.61 3.07
CA LEU A 53 -0.04 -7.79 4.16
C LEU A 53 0.02 -9.21 4.76
N ARG A 54 0.24 -10.23 3.92
CA ARG A 54 0.49 -11.60 4.36
C ARG A 54 1.79 -11.74 5.16
N LEU A 55 2.89 -11.13 4.71
CA LEU A 55 4.17 -11.15 5.45
C LEU A 55 4.05 -10.49 6.82
N MET A 56 3.17 -9.49 6.96
CA MET A 56 2.89 -8.83 8.23
C MET A 56 1.90 -9.60 9.12
N GLY A 57 1.41 -10.76 8.65
CA GLY A 57 0.47 -11.60 9.40
C GLY A 57 -0.96 -11.05 9.44
N TYR A 58 -1.34 -10.19 8.49
CA TYR A 58 -2.71 -9.68 8.41
C TYR A 58 -3.62 -10.68 7.67
N GLY A 59 -4.65 -11.14 8.38
CA GLY A 59 -5.74 -11.92 7.79
C GLY A 59 -6.62 -11.10 6.86
N GLU A 60 -7.52 -11.78 6.12
CA GLU A 60 -8.33 -11.18 5.06
C GLU A 60 -9.15 -9.98 5.52
N GLU A 61 -9.80 -10.05 6.69
CA GLU A 61 -10.60 -8.95 7.23
C GLU A 61 -9.76 -7.67 7.44
N ARG A 62 -8.56 -7.85 8.00
CA ARG A 62 -7.65 -6.73 8.28
C ARG A 62 -7.04 -6.17 7.00
N SER A 63 -6.69 -7.03 6.05
CA SER A 63 -6.21 -6.64 4.73
C SER A 63 -7.26 -5.82 3.98
N ALA A 64 -8.53 -6.22 4.04
CA ALA A 64 -9.64 -5.48 3.44
C ALA A 64 -9.82 -4.07 4.06
N VAL A 65 -9.63 -3.93 5.38
CA VAL A 65 -9.66 -2.62 6.04
C VAL A 65 -8.52 -1.73 5.56
N ILE A 66 -7.30 -2.26 5.48
CA ILE A 66 -6.13 -1.51 5.01
C ILE A 66 -6.29 -1.09 3.54
N LEU A 67 -6.78 -1.99 2.70
CA LEU A 67 -7.07 -1.67 1.30
C LEU A 67 -8.10 -0.54 1.18
N ARG A 68 -9.17 -0.56 1.99
CA ARG A 68 -10.16 0.53 2.02
C ARG A 68 -9.55 1.85 2.46
N GLU A 69 -8.62 1.83 3.42
CA GLU A 69 -7.93 3.04 3.87
C GLU A 69 -7.05 3.64 2.77
N ILE A 70 -6.26 2.80 2.10
CA ILE A 70 -5.46 3.20 0.94
C ILE A 70 -6.38 3.76 -0.15
N GLN A 71 -7.45 3.04 -0.49
CA GLN A 71 -8.42 3.44 -1.51
C GLN A 71 -9.07 4.80 -1.20
N LYS A 72 -9.46 5.02 0.06
CA LYS A 72 -10.06 6.28 0.53
C LYS A 72 -9.05 7.43 0.45
N SER A 73 -7.81 7.18 0.87
CA SER A 73 -6.73 8.17 0.81
C SER A 73 -6.42 8.59 -0.63
N CYS A 74 -6.38 7.62 -1.55
CA CYS A 74 -6.14 7.87 -2.97
C CYS A 74 -7.26 8.71 -3.59
N ASN A 75 -8.53 8.38 -3.32
CA ASN A 75 -9.67 9.11 -3.87
C ASN A 75 -9.80 10.54 -3.31
N LYS A 76 -9.59 10.74 -2.00
CA LYS A 76 -9.63 12.08 -1.39
C LYS A 76 -8.63 13.05 -2.02
N LYS A 77 -7.40 12.60 -2.29
CA LYS A 77 -6.39 13.47 -2.90
C LYS A 77 -6.64 13.80 -4.37
N MET A 78 -7.54 13.08 -5.04
CA MET A 78 -8.01 13.45 -6.37
C MET A 78 -9.12 14.49 -6.33
N GLU A 79 -9.86 14.61 -5.23
CA GLU A 79 -10.89 15.65 -5.03
C GLU A 79 -10.27 17.01 -4.67
N GLU A 80 -9.06 17.01 -4.12
CA GLU A 80 -8.29 18.21 -3.76
C GLU A 80 -7.43 18.78 -4.92
N LYS A 81 -7.49 18.17 -6.12
CA LYS A 81 -6.83 18.63 -7.35
C LYS A 81 -7.84 19.09 -8.39
#